data_AF-A0A968U662-F1
#
_entry.id   AF-A0A968U662-F1
#
_cell.length_a   1.000
_cell.length_b   1.000
_cell.length_c   1.000
_cell.angle_alpha   90.00
_cell.angle_beta   90.00
_cell.angle_gamma   90.00
#
_symmetry.space_group_name_H-M   'P 1'
#
loop_
_entity.id
_entity.type
_entity.pdbx_description
1 polymer ?
#
loop_
_entity_poly.entity_id
_entity_poly.type
_entity_poly.pdbx_seq_one_letter_code
_entity_poly.pdbx_strand_id
1 'polypeptide(L)'
;MATDYVLFVHGVKSRDSAAFTRRGLELLQQVQGLVNDPHRDIKPIFLFWGDLNEKPQQNLVKGLEASPQWRNLWFPDFRTQDILEFAGDAALYLSRHVGAQVVRRFQQMALTPLQSADPEAGDCLHLVTHSLGTVILFDLLFAARWDDPRLAKDASTRDISPIVGQIRNTLFGLGGQPQEGLPIASIHTLGSPIALFSLLAVAGESTHDLTADLRILLQNLYHQRGRQPLPWFNYMHPGDPIAYPLQGVLPTLVGNARLYVKVQDIITEHRGLPLMHNKLSLLWGGDAHNSYWNSKVVARTFAQGL
;
A
#
# COMPACT_ATOMS: atom_id res chain seq x y z
N MET A 1 -0.99 21.86 -18.21
CA MET A 1 -2.22 21.39 -17.54
C MET A 1 -1.74 20.59 -16.34
N ALA A 2 -2.34 20.78 -15.16
CA ALA A 2 -1.89 20.06 -13.97
C ALA A 2 -2.23 18.56 -14.10
N THR A 3 -1.37 17.68 -13.59
CA THR A 3 -1.53 16.22 -13.67
C THR A 3 -1.68 15.59 -12.29
N ASP A 4 -2.77 14.86 -12.08
CA ASP A 4 -2.98 13.94 -10.97
C ASP A 4 -2.36 12.59 -11.29
N TYR A 5 -1.17 12.35 -10.74
CA TYR A 5 -0.56 11.03 -10.77
C TYR A 5 -1.26 10.13 -9.77
N VAL A 6 -1.66 8.93 -10.19
CA VAL A 6 -2.31 7.96 -9.31
C VAL A 6 -1.44 6.71 -9.21
N LEU A 7 -0.75 6.55 -8.08
CA LEU A 7 0.09 5.39 -7.83
C LEU A 7 -0.74 4.25 -7.22
N PHE A 8 -1.06 3.26 -8.04
CA PHE A 8 -1.66 2.01 -7.62
C PHE A 8 -0.59 1.04 -7.12
N VAL A 9 -0.63 0.72 -5.83
CA VAL A 9 0.30 -0.24 -5.22
C VAL A 9 -0.40 -1.57 -5.00
N HIS A 10 0.13 -2.59 -5.67
CA HIS A 10 -0.34 -3.95 -5.55
C HIS A 10 -0.20 -4.47 -4.12
N GLY A 11 -1.23 -5.17 -3.66
CA GLY A 11 -1.24 -5.93 -2.42
C GLY A 11 -0.55 -7.29 -2.55
N VAL A 12 -1.18 -8.30 -2.00
CA VAL A 12 -0.70 -9.70 -2.05
C VAL A 12 -1.69 -10.57 -2.79
N LYS A 13 -1.39 -11.87 -2.92
CA LYS A 13 -2.26 -12.90 -3.50
C LYS A 13 -2.43 -12.84 -5.02
N SER A 14 -2.68 -11.67 -5.62
CA SER A 14 -2.85 -11.58 -7.08
C SER A 14 -1.52 -11.74 -7.80
N ARG A 15 -1.37 -12.85 -8.54
CA ARG A 15 -0.21 -13.11 -9.40
C ARG A 15 -0.34 -12.56 -10.81
N ASP A 16 -1.54 -12.13 -11.21
CA ASP A 16 -1.79 -11.56 -12.54
C ASP A 16 -1.63 -10.03 -12.55
N SER A 17 -0.53 -9.57 -13.13
CA SER A 17 -0.23 -8.14 -13.34
C SER A 17 -1.25 -7.47 -14.26
N ALA A 18 -1.68 -8.14 -15.33
CA ALA A 18 -2.65 -7.58 -16.28
C ALA A 18 -4.03 -7.42 -15.63
N ALA A 19 -4.45 -8.36 -14.79
CA ALA A 19 -5.67 -8.23 -14.00
C ALA A 19 -5.60 -7.06 -13.01
N PHE A 20 -4.45 -6.87 -12.33
CA PHE A 20 -4.25 -5.73 -11.44
C PHE A 20 -4.36 -4.39 -12.19
N THR A 21 -3.70 -4.25 -13.34
CA THR A 21 -3.80 -3.05 -14.18
C THR A 21 -5.23 -2.82 -14.67
N ARG A 22 -5.94 -3.84 -15.15
CA ARG A 22 -7.34 -3.71 -15.59
C ARG A 22 -8.23 -3.18 -14.48
N ARG A 23 -8.16 -3.78 -13.27
CA ARG A 23 -8.96 -3.36 -12.11
C ARG A 23 -8.72 -1.91 -11.72
N GLY A 24 -7.45 -1.47 -11.71
CA GLY A 24 -7.14 -0.07 -11.39
C GLY A 24 -7.59 0.91 -12.48
N LEU A 25 -7.51 0.53 -13.77
CA LEU A 25 -8.08 1.31 -14.87
C LEU A 25 -9.61 1.39 -14.80
N GLU A 26 -10.30 0.29 -14.49
CA GLU A 26 -11.75 0.26 -14.30
C GLU A 26 -12.20 1.15 -13.14
N LEU A 27 -11.44 1.17 -12.03
CA LEU A 27 -11.69 2.09 -10.93
C LEU A 27 -11.47 3.55 -11.37
N LEU A 28 -10.37 3.85 -12.05
CA LEU A 28 -10.11 5.21 -12.55
C LEU A 28 -11.18 5.69 -13.53
N GLN A 29 -11.67 4.82 -14.42
CA GLN A 29 -12.72 5.18 -15.35
C GLN A 29 -14.01 5.60 -14.61
N GLN A 30 -14.35 4.88 -13.53
CA GLN A 30 -15.48 5.26 -12.68
C GLN A 30 -15.26 6.58 -11.95
N VAL A 31 -14.03 6.82 -11.49
CA VAL A 31 -13.65 8.07 -10.82
C VAL A 31 -13.66 9.25 -11.78
N GLN A 32 -13.09 9.11 -12.97
CA GLN A 32 -13.09 10.14 -14.02
C GLN A 32 -14.51 10.53 -14.43
N GLY A 33 -15.45 9.58 -14.49
CA GLY A 33 -16.86 9.87 -14.75
C GLY A 33 -17.57 10.68 -13.65
N LEU A 34 -16.93 10.88 -12.49
CA LEU A 34 -17.44 11.63 -11.34
C LEU A 34 -16.70 12.94 -11.09
N VAL A 35 -15.48 13.09 -11.61
CA VAL A 35 -14.68 14.32 -11.52
C VAL A 35 -15.11 15.29 -12.61
N ASN A 36 -15.58 16.47 -12.23
CA ASN A 36 -16.02 17.53 -13.14
C ASN A 36 -14.95 18.64 -13.26
N ASP A 37 -13.68 18.28 -13.44
CA ASP A 37 -12.62 19.24 -13.73
C ASP A 37 -11.94 18.91 -15.07
N PRO A 38 -12.24 19.66 -16.15
CA PRO A 38 -11.63 19.45 -17.46
C PRO A 38 -10.19 19.98 -17.55
N HIS A 39 -9.65 20.59 -16.48
CA HIS A 39 -8.33 21.22 -16.47
C HIS A 39 -7.24 20.39 -15.80
N ARG A 40 -7.54 19.14 -15.44
CA ARG A 40 -6.57 18.21 -14.83
C ARG A 40 -6.48 16.91 -15.63
N ASP A 41 -5.26 16.47 -15.91
CA ASP A 41 -4.99 15.15 -16.47
C ASP A 41 -4.86 14.12 -15.35
N ILE A 42 -5.38 12.91 -15.53
CA ILE A 42 -5.17 11.81 -14.58
C ILE A 42 -4.26 10.77 -15.21
N LYS A 43 -3.11 10.49 -14.56
CA LYS A 43 -2.08 9.58 -15.06
C LYS A 43 -1.83 8.41 -14.08
N PRO A 44 -2.30 7.19 -14.39
CA PRO A 44 -2.04 6.04 -13.54
C PRO A 44 -0.58 5.58 -13.60
N ILE A 45 -0.07 5.12 -12.47
CA ILE A 45 1.18 4.38 -12.32
C ILE A 45 0.84 3.07 -11.59
N PHE A 46 1.19 1.93 -12.19
CA PHE A 46 0.91 0.62 -11.60
C PHE A 46 2.19 -0.02 -11.05
N LEU A 47 2.26 -0.15 -9.73
CA LEU A 47 3.36 -0.85 -9.05
C LEU A 47 2.93 -2.28 -8.74
N PHE A 48 3.48 -3.24 -9.48
CA PHE A 48 3.19 -4.66 -9.34
C PHE A 48 4.44 -5.48 -9.01
N TRP A 49 4.35 -6.27 -7.95
CA TRP A 49 5.45 -7.10 -7.43
C TRP A 49 5.01 -8.52 -7.04
N GLY A 50 3.74 -8.88 -7.29
CA GLY A 50 3.15 -10.14 -6.85
C GLY A 50 3.79 -11.39 -7.47
N ASP A 51 4.50 -11.23 -8.59
CA ASP A 51 5.24 -12.28 -9.30
C ASP A 51 6.54 -12.70 -8.60
N LEU A 52 7.14 -11.81 -7.80
CA LEU A 52 8.44 -12.07 -7.14
C LEU A 52 8.38 -13.27 -6.18
N ASN A 53 7.19 -13.55 -5.63
CA ASN A 53 6.99 -14.57 -4.61
C ASN A 53 6.52 -15.91 -5.15
N GLU A 54 6.17 -16.01 -6.44
CA GLU A 54 5.61 -17.22 -7.03
C GLU A 54 6.56 -18.43 -6.88
N LYS A 55 7.82 -18.27 -7.30
CA LYS A 55 8.78 -19.38 -7.26
C LYS A 55 9.12 -19.81 -5.83
N PRO A 56 9.43 -18.91 -4.88
CA PRO A 56 9.60 -19.28 -3.47
C PRO A 56 8.38 -19.99 -2.88
N GLN A 57 7.16 -19.53 -3.18
CA GLN A 57 5.93 -20.17 -2.68
C GLN A 57 5.71 -21.55 -3.29
N GLN A 58 5.84 -21.69 -4.61
CA GLN A 58 5.74 -22.99 -5.29
C GLN A 58 6.75 -24.00 -4.73
N ASN A 59 7.96 -23.57 -4.42
CA ASN A 59 8.96 -24.44 -3.79
C ASN A 59 8.56 -24.86 -2.38
N LEU A 60 8.01 -23.94 -1.57
CA LEU A 60 7.50 -24.26 -0.25
C LEU A 60 6.30 -25.23 -0.32
N VAL A 61 5.35 -25.00 -1.21
CA VAL A 61 4.20 -25.90 -1.44
C VAL A 61 4.69 -27.30 -1.80
N LYS A 62 5.61 -27.43 -2.76
CA LYS A 62 6.20 -28.73 -3.12
C LYS A 62 6.86 -29.43 -1.93
N GLY A 63 7.57 -28.68 -1.09
CA GLY A 63 8.19 -29.20 0.12
C GLY A 63 7.18 -29.67 1.17
N LEU A 64 6.09 -28.93 1.34
CA LEU A 64 4.98 -29.30 2.24
C LEU A 64 4.26 -30.55 1.72
N GLU A 65 3.94 -30.60 0.43
CA GLU A 65 3.24 -31.72 -0.22
C GLU A 65 4.06 -33.01 -0.27
N ALA A 66 5.39 -32.92 -0.23
CA ALA A 66 6.28 -34.07 -0.15
C ALA A 66 6.20 -34.81 1.20
N SER A 67 5.67 -34.16 2.26
CA SER A 67 5.45 -34.80 3.56
C SER A 67 4.30 -35.81 3.46
N PRO A 68 4.47 -37.06 3.93
CA PRO A 68 3.39 -38.04 3.94
C PRO A 68 2.22 -37.61 4.85
N GLN A 69 2.46 -36.69 5.79
CA GLN A 69 1.44 -36.13 6.67
C GLN A 69 0.57 -35.06 6.01
N TRP A 70 0.99 -34.48 4.88
CA TRP A 70 0.25 -33.39 4.22
C TRP A 70 -1.21 -33.76 3.92
N ARG A 71 -1.43 -34.98 3.44
CA ARG A 71 -2.77 -35.50 3.12
C ARG A 71 -3.68 -35.67 4.34
N ASN A 72 -3.11 -35.70 5.54
CA ASN A 72 -3.86 -35.80 6.79
C ASN A 72 -4.26 -34.43 7.35
N LEU A 73 -3.73 -33.33 6.81
CA LEU A 73 -4.06 -31.99 7.24
C LEU A 73 -5.42 -31.56 6.68
N TRP A 74 -6.21 -30.88 7.51
CA TRP A 74 -7.47 -30.30 7.07
C TRP A 74 -7.24 -29.04 6.25
N PHE A 75 -8.09 -28.88 5.23
CA PHE A 75 -8.14 -27.72 4.34
C PHE A 75 -6.81 -27.41 3.63
N PRO A 76 -6.20 -28.37 2.90
CA PRO A 76 -4.93 -28.16 2.22
C PRO A 76 -4.99 -26.97 1.25
N ASP A 77 -6.08 -26.83 0.48
CA ASP A 77 -6.25 -25.72 -0.48
C ASP A 77 -6.33 -24.35 0.21
N PHE A 78 -7.11 -24.23 1.29
CA PHE A 78 -7.17 -22.99 2.07
C PHE A 78 -5.80 -22.62 2.67
N ARG A 79 -5.02 -23.61 3.10
CA ARG A 79 -3.68 -23.40 3.63
C ARG A 79 -2.71 -22.88 2.56
N THR A 80 -2.79 -23.39 1.32
CA THR A 80 -1.87 -23.02 0.24
C THR A 80 -2.32 -21.78 -0.53
N GLN A 81 -3.61 -21.61 -0.77
CA GLN A 81 -4.16 -20.54 -1.63
C GLN A 81 -4.57 -19.27 -0.85
N ASP A 82 -4.89 -19.37 0.44
CA ASP A 82 -5.30 -18.20 1.24
C ASP A 82 -4.25 -17.85 2.28
N ILE A 83 -3.94 -18.77 3.19
CA ILE A 83 -3.00 -18.50 4.28
C ILE A 83 -1.59 -18.28 3.72
N LEU A 84 -1.09 -19.22 2.91
CA LEU A 84 0.28 -19.14 2.42
C LEU A 84 0.48 -18.01 1.43
N GLU A 85 -0.47 -17.74 0.53
CA GLU A 85 -0.32 -16.60 -0.38
C GLU A 85 -0.26 -15.28 0.38
N PHE A 86 -1.09 -15.09 1.41
CA PHE A 86 -1.08 -13.87 2.23
C PHE A 86 0.13 -13.80 3.18
N ALA A 87 0.27 -14.77 4.08
CA ALA A 87 1.31 -14.78 5.11
C ALA A 87 2.69 -15.07 4.52
N GLY A 88 2.77 -15.87 3.47
CA GLY A 88 4.01 -16.12 2.73
C GLY A 88 4.48 -14.88 2.00
N ASP A 89 3.59 -14.09 1.39
CA ASP A 89 3.99 -12.80 0.80
C ASP A 89 4.52 -11.83 1.87
N ALA A 90 3.85 -11.73 3.02
CA ALA A 90 4.32 -10.92 4.14
C ALA A 90 5.71 -11.39 4.65
N ALA A 91 5.87 -12.69 4.86
CA ALA A 91 7.13 -13.27 5.35
C ALA A 91 8.27 -13.09 4.34
N LEU A 92 7.99 -13.28 3.04
CA LEU A 92 8.97 -13.06 1.98
C LEU A 92 9.38 -11.60 1.93
N TYR A 93 8.46 -10.63 2.04
CA TYR A 93 8.83 -9.21 2.05
C TYR A 93 9.77 -8.83 3.20
N LEU A 94 9.61 -9.45 4.37
CA LEU A 94 10.52 -9.22 5.50
C LEU A 94 11.95 -9.70 5.21
N SER A 95 12.15 -10.63 4.27
CA SER A 95 13.48 -10.99 3.79
C SER A 95 14.13 -9.81 3.07
N ARG A 96 15.36 -9.46 3.49
CA ARG A 96 16.16 -8.40 2.86
C ARG A 96 16.31 -8.59 1.35
N HIS A 97 16.41 -9.85 0.89
CA HIS A 97 16.60 -10.16 -0.53
C HIS A 97 15.36 -9.87 -1.37
N VAL A 98 14.18 -10.32 -0.93
CA VAL A 98 12.91 -10.06 -1.65
C VAL A 98 12.51 -8.60 -1.51
N GLY A 99 12.67 -8.01 -0.32
CA GLY A 99 12.46 -6.57 -0.12
C GLY A 99 13.30 -5.72 -1.08
N ALA A 100 14.59 -6.08 -1.28
CA ALA A 100 15.44 -5.43 -2.28
C ALA A 100 14.92 -5.57 -3.71
N GLN A 101 14.33 -6.72 -4.09
CA GLN A 101 13.71 -6.88 -5.40
C GLN A 101 12.45 -6.01 -5.55
N VAL A 102 11.64 -5.86 -4.50
CA VAL A 102 10.49 -4.94 -4.48
C VAL A 102 10.93 -3.49 -4.68
N VAL A 103 12.01 -3.06 -4.01
CA VAL A 103 12.58 -1.71 -4.22
C VAL A 103 13.02 -1.50 -5.67
N ARG A 104 13.71 -2.47 -6.28
CA ARG A 104 14.08 -2.39 -7.71
C ARG A 104 12.86 -2.37 -8.62
N ARG A 105 11.80 -3.09 -8.27
CA ARG A 105 10.54 -3.04 -9.01
C ARG A 105 9.89 -1.67 -8.93
N PHE A 106 9.94 -1.00 -7.77
CA PHE A 106 9.52 0.39 -7.63
C PHE A 106 10.32 1.31 -8.56
N GLN A 107 11.65 1.17 -8.55
CA GLN A 107 12.53 1.94 -9.44
C GLN A 107 12.14 1.79 -10.91
N GLN A 108 11.89 0.55 -11.35
CA GLN A 108 11.57 0.23 -12.74
C GLN A 108 10.19 0.75 -13.17
N MET A 109 9.19 0.65 -12.30
CA MET A 109 7.78 0.89 -12.68
C MET A 109 7.28 2.30 -12.33
N ALA A 110 7.79 2.91 -11.26
CA ALA A 110 7.21 4.12 -10.69
C ALA A 110 8.18 5.31 -10.65
N LEU A 111 9.49 5.09 -10.56
CA LEU A 111 10.43 6.20 -10.36
C LEU A 111 10.45 7.16 -11.55
N THR A 112 10.59 6.67 -12.78
CA THR A 112 10.65 7.55 -13.96
C THR A 112 9.39 8.40 -14.16
N PRO A 113 8.16 7.84 -14.09
CA PRO A 113 6.94 8.66 -14.14
C PRO A 113 6.87 9.72 -13.05
N LEU A 114 7.28 9.40 -11.81
CA LEU A 114 7.27 10.34 -10.69
C LEU A 114 8.32 11.45 -10.86
N GLN A 115 9.51 11.13 -11.38
CA GLN A 115 10.55 12.12 -11.69
C GLN A 115 10.19 13.03 -12.86
N SER A 116 9.28 12.59 -13.74
CA SER A 116 8.82 13.39 -14.87
C SER A 116 7.70 14.37 -14.53
N ALA A 117 7.20 14.35 -13.29
CA ALA A 117 6.16 15.26 -12.83
C ALA A 117 6.70 16.68 -12.66
N ASP A 118 5.83 17.67 -12.84
CA ASP A 118 6.11 19.10 -12.69
C ASP A 118 5.27 19.70 -11.55
N PRO A 119 5.80 19.71 -10.31
CA PRO A 119 5.09 20.29 -9.17
C PRO A 119 4.77 21.79 -9.33
N GLU A 120 5.56 22.53 -10.12
CA GLU A 120 5.31 23.97 -10.38
C GLU A 120 4.11 24.17 -11.30
N ALA A 121 3.85 23.23 -12.21
CA ALA A 121 2.63 23.18 -13.02
C ALA A 121 1.38 22.73 -12.24
N GLY A 122 1.52 22.39 -10.95
CA GLY A 122 0.44 21.93 -10.09
C GLY A 122 0.22 20.43 -10.08
N ASP A 123 1.17 19.64 -10.59
CA ASP A 123 1.12 18.18 -10.52
C ASP A 123 1.09 17.71 -9.06
N CYS A 124 0.34 16.64 -8.80
CA CYS A 124 0.32 16.00 -7.49
C CYS A 124 0.13 14.49 -7.56
N LEU A 125 0.32 13.82 -6.41
CA LEU A 125 0.27 12.38 -6.28
C LEU A 125 -0.88 11.93 -5.38
N HIS A 126 -1.66 10.97 -5.86
CA HIS A 126 -2.64 10.23 -5.07
C HIS A 126 -2.13 8.81 -4.89
N LEU A 127 -1.98 8.39 -3.62
CA LEU A 127 -1.56 7.04 -3.29
C LEU A 127 -2.79 6.14 -3.18
N VAL A 128 -2.86 5.06 -3.97
CA VAL A 128 -3.93 4.06 -3.89
C VAL A 128 -3.30 2.69 -3.62
N THR A 129 -3.33 2.28 -2.37
CA THR A 129 -2.71 1.04 -1.92
C THR A 129 -3.76 -0.01 -1.62
N HIS A 130 -3.48 -1.26 -1.93
CA HIS A 130 -4.34 -2.39 -1.59
C HIS A 130 -3.63 -3.35 -0.65
N SER A 131 -4.33 -3.82 0.38
CA SER A 131 -3.81 -4.86 1.29
C SER A 131 -2.42 -4.49 1.87
N LEU A 132 -1.54 -5.49 1.97
CA LEU A 132 -0.11 -5.39 2.32
C LEU A 132 0.70 -4.44 1.45
N GLY A 133 0.22 -4.04 0.27
CA GLY A 133 0.83 -3.00 -0.56
C GLY A 133 0.96 -1.67 0.20
N THR A 134 0.02 -1.41 1.12
CA THR A 134 0.10 -0.24 2.02
C THR A 134 1.33 -0.32 2.92
N VAL A 135 1.52 -1.46 3.57
CA VAL A 135 2.62 -1.69 4.52
C VAL A 135 3.95 -1.62 3.79
N ILE A 136 4.03 -2.22 2.62
CA ILE A 136 5.23 -2.26 1.79
C ILE A 136 5.61 -0.85 1.31
N LEU A 137 4.63 -0.08 0.81
CA LEU A 137 4.89 1.29 0.42
C LEU A 137 5.37 2.11 1.63
N PHE A 138 4.68 2.01 2.76
CA PHE A 138 5.05 2.77 3.95
C PHE A 138 6.43 2.38 4.50
N ASP A 139 6.76 1.09 4.49
CA ASP A 139 8.09 0.62 4.86
C ASP A 139 9.17 1.18 3.93
N LEU A 140 8.95 1.19 2.61
CA LEU A 140 9.88 1.80 1.66
C LEU A 140 10.07 3.30 1.97
N LEU A 141 8.96 4.02 2.17
CA LEU A 141 8.99 5.46 2.37
C LEU A 141 9.52 5.89 3.73
N PHE A 142 9.32 5.11 4.79
CA PHE A 142 9.52 5.60 6.17
C PHE A 142 10.40 4.71 7.05
N ALA A 143 10.66 3.44 6.70
CA ALA A 143 11.42 2.55 7.58
C ALA A 143 12.93 2.83 7.51
N ALA A 144 13.56 2.91 8.68
CA ALA A 144 15.01 3.11 8.82
C ALA A 144 15.83 1.90 8.34
N ARG A 145 15.23 0.72 8.15
CA ARG A 145 15.94 -0.48 7.68
C ARG A 145 16.64 -0.30 6.33
N TRP A 146 16.17 0.65 5.51
CA TRP A 146 16.72 0.97 4.20
C TRP A 146 17.97 1.87 4.27
N ASP A 147 18.24 2.45 5.43
CA ASP A 147 19.40 3.29 5.71
C ASP A 147 20.50 2.51 6.46
N ASP A 148 20.29 1.19 6.67
CA ASP A 148 21.23 0.30 7.34
C ASP A 148 22.56 0.18 6.55
N PRO A 149 23.71 0.61 7.11
CA PRO A 149 25.00 0.53 6.44
C PRO A 149 25.42 -0.89 6.03
N ARG A 150 24.80 -1.93 6.60
CA ARG A 150 25.03 -3.33 6.21
C ARG A 150 24.53 -3.62 4.79
N LEU A 151 23.56 -2.89 4.26
CA LEU A 151 23.09 -3.05 2.88
C LEU A 151 24.23 -2.80 1.89
N ALA A 152 25.07 -1.79 2.14
CA ALA A 152 26.22 -1.47 1.30
C ALA A 152 27.30 -2.57 1.26
N LYS A 153 27.30 -3.50 2.22
CA LYS A 153 28.29 -4.58 2.34
C LYS A 153 27.92 -5.85 1.57
N ASP A 154 26.65 -6.03 1.21
CA ASP A 154 26.16 -7.21 0.49
C ASP A 154 25.97 -6.87 -1.00
N ALA A 155 26.63 -7.62 -1.89
CA ALA A 155 26.55 -7.44 -3.33
C ALA A 155 25.11 -7.45 -3.87
N SER A 156 24.22 -8.21 -3.23
CA SER A 156 22.81 -8.34 -3.62
C SER A 156 21.91 -7.20 -3.14
N THR A 157 22.40 -6.30 -2.28
CA THR A 157 21.61 -5.19 -1.71
C THR A 157 22.32 -3.83 -1.70
N ARG A 158 23.57 -3.73 -2.17
CA ARG A 158 24.38 -2.51 -2.11
C ARG A 158 23.81 -1.29 -2.82
N ASP A 159 22.95 -1.49 -3.82
CA ASP A 159 22.28 -0.47 -4.61
C ASP A 159 20.98 0.04 -3.96
N ILE A 160 20.48 -0.65 -2.93
CA ILE A 160 19.13 -0.43 -2.42
C ILE A 160 18.98 0.89 -1.67
N SER A 161 19.91 1.23 -0.77
CA SER A 161 19.83 2.50 -0.02
C SER A 161 19.84 3.73 -0.97
N PRO A 162 20.73 3.81 -1.98
CA PRO A 162 20.64 4.85 -3.01
C PRO A 162 19.30 4.90 -3.75
N ILE A 163 18.73 3.75 -4.12
CA ILE A 163 17.43 3.69 -4.83
C ILE A 163 16.30 4.19 -3.93
N VAL A 164 16.26 3.76 -2.67
CA VAL A 164 15.26 4.24 -1.69
C VAL A 164 15.41 5.74 -1.46
N GLY A 165 16.64 6.24 -1.33
CA GLY A 165 16.91 7.68 -1.24
C GLY A 165 16.38 8.45 -2.45
N GLN A 166 16.57 7.93 -3.67
CA GLN A 166 15.99 8.53 -4.89
C GLN A 166 14.46 8.55 -4.82
N ILE A 167 13.82 7.43 -4.44
CA ILE A 167 12.36 7.36 -4.33
C ILE A 167 11.83 8.35 -3.29
N ARG A 168 12.49 8.47 -2.13
CA ARG A 168 12.10 9.44 -1.09
C ARG A 168 12.25 10.88 -1.58
N ASN A 169 13.33 11.18 -2.31
CA ASN A 169 13.57 12.52 -2.87
C ASN A 169 12.60 12.91 -4.00
N THR A 170 11.87 11.97 -4.63
CA THR A 170 10.85 12.36 -5.62
C THR A 170 9.56 12.86 -4.98
N LEU A 171 9.41 12.72 -3.66
CA LEU A 171 8.19 13.07 -2.95
C LEU A 171 8.43 14.27 -2.04
N PHE A 172 7.56 15.28 -2.16
CA PHE A 172 7.61 16.44 -1.28
C PHE A 172 7.47 16.04 0.18
N GLY A 173 8.32 16.62 1.03
CA GLY A 173 8.31 16.38 2.47
C GLY A 173 9.13 15.18 2.92
N LEU A 174 9.84 14.48 2.02
CA LEU A 174 10.68 13.33 2.31
C LEU A 174 12.12 13.48 1.77
N GLY A 175 12.99 12.59 2.23
CA GLY A 175 14.36 12.47 1.75
C GLY A 175 15.28 13.63 2.18
N GLY A 176 16.36 13.82 1.43
CA GLY A 176 17.37 14.84 1.70
C GLY A 176 16.97 16.26 1.27
N GLN A 177 15.92 16.40 0.44
CA GLN A 177 15.41 17.68 -0.05
C GLN A 177 13.90 17.78 0.18
N PRO A 178 13.44 17.91 1.45
CA PRO A 178 12.02 17.81 1.79
C PRO A 178 11.14 18.98 1.29
N GLN A 179 11.72 19.99 0.65
CA GLN A 179 11.00 21.10 0.03
C GLN A 179 10.81 20.93 -1.49
N GLU A 180 11.37 19.87 -2.06
CA GLU A 180 11.31 19.55 -3.48
C GLU A 180 10.51 18.25 -3.70
N GLY A 181 10.07 18.01 -4.92
CA GLY A 181 9.38 16.78 -5.32
C GLY A 181 7.86 16.91 -5.39
N LEU A 182 7.21 15.80 -5.75
CA LEU A 182 5.78 15.73 -6.03
C LEU A 182 4.98 15.69 -4.72
N PRO A 183 4.07 16.66 -4.46
CA PRO A 183 3.24 16.63 -3.26
C PRO A 183 2.20 15.51 -3.31
N ILE A 184 2.04 14.81 -2.20
CA ILE A 184 0.95 13.86 -2.01
C ILE A 184 -0.32 14.65 -1.68
N ALA A 185 -1.33 14.53 -2.54
CA ALA A 185 -2.63 15.20 -2.40
C ALA A 185 -3.64 14.36 -1.59
N SER A 186 -3.57 13.02 -1.69
CA SER A 186 -4.42 12.12 -0.89
C SER A 186 -3.83 10.71 -0.75
N ILE A 187 -4.31 9.98 0.26
CA ILE A 187 -4.00 8.57 0.51
C ILE A 187 -5.29 7.76 0.54
N HIS A 188 -5.32 6.64 -0.19
CA HIS A 188 -6.44 5.72 -0.31
C HIS A 188 -5.94 4.31 0.04
N THR A 189 -6.42 3.76 1.15
CA THR A 189 -6.04 2.40 1.61
C THR A 189 -7.22 1.45 1.44
N LEU A 190 -7.10 0.45 0.56
CA LEU A 190 -8.13 -0.54 0.24
C LEU A 190 -7.85 -1.84 1.01
N GLY A 191 -8.65 -2.16 2.02
CA GLY A 191 -8.50 -3.40 2.78
C GLY A 191 -7.15 -3.53 3.49
N SER A 192 -6.61 -2.43 3.99
CA SER A 192 -5.23 -2.38 4.47
C SER A 192 -5.06 -2.94 5.88
N PRO A 193 -4.05 -3.81 6.13
CA PRO A 193 -3.71 -4.28 7.47
C PRO A 193 -2.80 -3.31 8.23
N ILE A 194 -2.60 -2.06 7.77
CA ILE A 194 -1.60 -1.15 8.37
C ILE A 194 -1.85 -0.87 9.86
N ALA A 195 -3.11 -0.91 10.31
CA ALA A 195 -3.43 -0.80 11.73
C ALA A 195 -2.87 -1.95 12.58
N LEU A 196 -2.71 -3.16 12.03
CA LEU A 196 -2.02 -4.25 12.73
C LEU A 196 -0.50 -4.06 12.73
N PHE A 197 0.04 -3.56 11.63
CA PHE A 197 1.48 -3.29 11.50
C PHE A 197 1.95 -2.14 12.40
N SER A 198 1.02 -1.33 12.92
CA SER A 198 1.30 -0.37 13.98
C SER A 198 1.93 -1.02 15.22
N LEU A 199 1.64 -2.30 15.48
CA LEU A 199 2.22 -3.05 16.59
C LEU A 199 3.75 -3.18 16.47
N LEU A 200 4.30 -3.15 15.25
CA LEU A 200 5.74 -3.16 15.03
C LEU A 200 6.41 -1.84 15.45
N ALA A 201 5.65 -0.75 15.58
CA ALA A 201 6.14 0.55 16.03
C ALA A 201 6.00 0.75 17.56
N VAL A 202 5.20 -0.07 18.26
CA VAL A 202 4.96 0.06 19.71
C VAL A 202 6.07 -0.61 20.55
N ALA A 203 6.83 -1.53 19.96
CA ALA A 203 7.84 -2.32 20.67
C ALA A 203 9.28 -1.82 20.43
N GLY A 204 9.72 -0.77 21.15
CA GLY A 204 11.12 -0.34 21.22
C GLY A 204 11.75 0.13 19.90
N GLU A 205 13.08 0.13 19.81
CA GLU A 205 13.85 0.47 18.59
C GLU A 205 13.62 -0.58 17.49
N SER A 206 12.47 -0.51 16.82
CA SER A 206 12.16 -1.32 15.64
C SER A 206 12.76 -0.67 14.40
N THR A 207 13.51 -1.43 13.60
CA THR A 207 14.01 -0.98 12.29
C THR A 207 12.89 -0.76 11.26
N HIS A 208 11.66 -1.17 11.60
CA HIS A 208 10.43 -0.92 10.84
C HIS A 208 9.58 0.18 11.50
N ASP A 209 10.15 1.01 12.39
CA ASP A 209 9.46 2.19 12.89
C ASP A 209 9.20 3.15 11.73
N LEU A 210 7.91 3.37 11.45
CA LEU A 210 7.41 4.22 10.36
C LEU A 210 7.09 5.64 10.85
N THR A 211 7.11 5.86 12.17
CA THR A 211 6.39 6.99 12.79
C THR A 211 7.10 8.33 12.60
N ALA A 212 8.44 8.36 12.63
CA ALA A 212 9.21 9.59 12.54
C ALA A 212 9.08 10.26 11.16
N ASP A 213 9.41 9.54 10.09
CA ASP A 213 9.38 10.09 8.73
C ASP A 213 7.95 10.31 8.23
N LEU A 214 6.99 9.47 8.64
CA LEU A 214 5.57 9.72 8.36
C LEU A 214 5.11 11.03 9.01
N ARG A 215 5.52 11.31 10.25
CA ARG A 215 5.18 12.58 10.92
C ARG A 215 5.78 13.78 10.17
N ILE A 216 7.04 13.67 9.76
CA ILE A 216 7.75 14.74 9.03
C ILE A 216 7.05 15.01 7.70
N LEU A 217 6.74 13.97 6.93
CA LEU A 217 5.98 14.09 5.68
C LEU A 217 4.65 14.83 5.91
N LEU A 218 3.85 14.37 6.88
CA LEU A 218 2.53 14.94 7.13
C LEU A 218 2.62 16.41 7.58
N GLN A 219 3.62 16.77 8.39
CA GLN A 219 3.87 18.16 8.78
C GLN A 219 4.25 19.03 7.58
N ASN A 220 5.17 18.57 6.74
CA ASN A 220 5.61 19.28 5.56
C ASN A 220 4.44 19.52 4.59
N LEU A 221 3.66 18.46 4.28
CA LEU A 221 2.46 18.56 3.45
C LEU A 221 1.42 19.51 4.05
N TYR A 222 1.19 19.46 5.36
CA TYR A 222 0.26 20.39 6.02
C TYR A 222 0.66 21.84 5.80
N HIS A 223 1.95 22.17 5.93
CA HIS A 223 2.45 23.52 5.70
C HIS A 223 2.35 23.94 4.24
N GLN A 224 2.76 23.06 3.32
CA GLN A 224 2.69 23.30 1.88
C GLN A 224 1.25 23.51 1.40
N ARG A 225 0.29 22.79 1.96
CA ARG A 225 -1.14 22.88 1.62
C ARG A 225 -1.87 24.03 2.35
N GLY A 226 -1.13 25.04 2.83
CA GLY A 226 -1.73 26.19 3.50
C GLY A 226 -2.45 25.83 4.81
N ARG A 227 -1.87 24.92 5.59
CA ARG A 227 -2.43 24.39 6.86
C ARG A 227 -3.74 23.62 6.68
N GLN A 228 -3.85 22.88 5.57
CA GLN A 228 -4.94 21.94 5.34
C GLN A 228 -4.47 20.50 5.60
N PRO A 229 -5.18 19.72 6.45
CA PRO A 229 -4.83 18.33 6.72
C PRO A 229 -4.91 17.46 5.46
N LEU A 230 -3.97 16.53 5.30
CA LEU A 230 -3.96 15.55 4.20
C LEU A 230 -5.21 14.66 4.26
N PRO A 231 -6.01 14.54 3.19
CA PRO A 231 -7.07 13.54 3.11
C PRO A 231 -6.50 12.12 3.08
N TRP A 232 -6.92 11.29 4.03
CA TRP A 232 -6.63 9.85 4.02
C TRP A 232 -7.93 9.08 4.14
N PHE A 233 -8.31 8.36 3.09
CA PHE A 233 -9.50 7.52 3.05
C PHE A 233 -9.13 6.04 3.24
N ASN A 234 -9.61 5.45 4.33
CA ASN A 234 -9.38 4.05 4.68
C ASN A 234 -10.63 3.23 4.43
N TYR A 235 -10.61 2.42 3.37
CA TYR A 235 -11.74 1.64 2.90
C TYR A 235 -11.70 0.23 3.50
N MET A 236 -12.82 -0.17 4.09
CA MET A 236 -12.96 -1.45 4.75
C MET A 236 -14.26 -2.13 4.34
N HIS A 237 -14.18 -3.43 4.11
CA HIS A 237 -15.32 -4.29 3.89
C HIS A 237 -15.60 -5.06 5.18
N PRO A 238 -16.85 -5.14 5.69
CA PRO A 238 -17.14 -5.84 6.95
C PRO A 238 -16.77 -7.33 6.93
N GLY A 239 -16.74 -7.95 5.75
CA GLY A 239 -16.29 -9.31 5.52
C GLY A 239 -14.78 -9.49 5.30
N ASP A 240 -14.00 -8.41 5.22
CA ASP A 240 -12.54 -8.48 5.04
C ASP A 240 -11.86 -8.56 6.42
N PRO A 241 -11.28 -9.72 6.78
CA PRO A 241 -10.80 -9.96 8.14
C PRO A 241 -9.53 -9.19 8.51
N ILE A 242 -8.85 -8.56 7.54
CA ILE A 242 -7.59 -7.85 7.76
C ILE A 242 -7.72 -6.34 7.60
N ALA A 243 -8.91 -5.82 7.26
CA ALA A 243 -9.19 -4.41 7.14
C ALA A 243 -9.68 -3.85 8.50
N TYR A 244 -8.96 -2.90 9.07
CA TYR A 244 -9.27 -2.33 10.39
C TYR A 244 -9.42 -0.81 10.35
N PRO A 245 -10.25 -0.24 11.25
CA PRO A 245 -10.35 1.20 11.40
C PRO A 245 -9.01 1.84 11.74
N LEU A 246 -8.67 2.94 11.06
CA LEU A 246 -7.40 3.63 11.21
C LEU A 246 -7.55 4.94 11.98
N GLN A 247 -8.74 5.57 11.98
CA GLN A 247 -8.96 6.88 12.59
C GLN A 247 -8.66 6.89 14.10
N GLY A 248 -8.91 5.76 14.78
CA GLY A 248 -8.59 5.57 16.20
C GLY A 248 -7.12 5.22 16.47
N VAL A 249 -6.41 4.64 15.50
CA VAL A 249 -5.05 4.11 15.68
C VAL A 249 -3.99 5.15 15.30
N LEU A 250 -4.23 5.95 14.26
CA LEU A 250 -3.23 6.89 13.73
C LEU A 250 -2.73 7.92 14.75
N PRO A 251 -3.56 8.49 15.66
CA PRO A 251 -3.08 9.38 16.72
C PRO A 251 -2.09 8.69 17.69
N THR A 252 -2.24 7.39 17.93
CA THR A 252 -1.30 6.63 18.77
C THR A 252 0.03 6.42 18.05
N LEU A 253 0.02 6.32 16.72
CA LEU A 253 1.22 6.16 15.90
C LEU A 253 2.00 7.46 15.70
N VAL A 254 1.32 8.56 15.41
CA VAL A 254 1.96 9.80 14.93
C VAL A 254 1.74 10.98 15.91
N GLY A 255 1.16 10.71 17.08
CA GLY A 255 0.87 11.71 18.11
C GLY A 255 -0.24 12.68 17.67
N ASN A 256 0.11 13.95 17.45
CA ASN A 256 -0.82 15.00 16.99
C ASN A 256 -1.25 14.84 15.52
N ALA A 257 -1.38 13.61 15.03
CA ALA A 257 -1.72 13.24 13.66
C ALA A 257 -2.94 14.02 13.13
N ARG A 258 -3.96 14.22 13.97
CA ARG A 258 -5.22 14.89 13.61
C ARG A 258 -5.04 16.33 13.12
N LEU A 259 -3.92 16.98 13.46
CA LEU A 259 -3.60 18.31 12.95
C LEU A 259 -3.18 18.25 11.48
N TYR A 260 -2.46 17.21 11.08
CA TYR A 260 -1.78 17.10 9.79
C TYR A 260 -2.50 16.22 8.78
N VAL A 261 -3.35 15.32 9.25
CA VAL A 261 -4.08 14.36 8.40
C VAL A 261 -5.52 14.19 8.88
N LYS A 262 -6.45 14.14 7.92
CA LYS A 262 -7.87 13.83 8.12
C LYS A 262 -8.14 12.43 7.62
N VAL A 263 -8.06 11.47 8.55
CA VAL A 263 -8.42 10.07 8.28
C VAL A 263 -9.95 9.90 8.30
N GLN A 264 -10.48 9.22 7.28
CA GLN A 264 -11.87 8.83 7.18
C GLN A 264 -11.94 7.31 6.99
N ASP A 265 -12.51 6.63 7.97
CA ASP A 265 -12.81 5.20 7.90
C ASP A 265 -14.14 5.00 7.16
N ILE A 266 -14.11 4.26 6.03
CA ILE A 266 -15.23 4.13 5.10
C ILE A 266 -15.59 2.67 4.89
N ILE A 267 -16.84 2.33 5.17
CA ILE A 267 -17.38 1.00 4.91
C ILE A 267 -17.91 0.93 3.47
N THR A 268 -17.39 -0.01 2.68
CA THR A 268 -17.69 -0.10 1.23
C THR A 268 -18.94 -0.91 0.89
N GLU A 269 -19.46 -1.72 1.82
CA GLU A 269 -20.69 -2.49 1.66
C GLU A 269 -21.66 -2.29 2.84
N HIS A 270 -22.92 -1.94 2.52
CA HIS A 270 -24.01 -1.78 3.48
C HIS A 270 -25.14 -2.82 3.31
N ARG A 271 -25.01 -3.76 2.35
CA ARG A 271 -26.04 -4.79 2.15
C ARG A 271 -25.74 -5.98 3.04
N GLY A 272 -26.73 -6.36 3.84
CA GLY A 272 -26.62 -7.35 4.90
C GLY A 272 -25.89 -8.61 4.45
N LEU A 273 -24.65 -8.75 4.91
CA LEU A 273 -24.06 -10.06 5.08
C LEU A 273 -25.09 -10.91 5.82
N PRO A 274 -25.43 -12.12 5.34
CA PRO A 274 -26.17 -13.06 6.15
C PRO A 274 -25.45 -13.13 7.49
N LEU A 275 -26.20 -12.98 8.58
CA LEU A 275 -25.74 -13.13 9.97
C LEU A 275 -25.26 -14.59 10.21
N MET A 276 -24.25 -15.05 9.48
CA MET A 276 -23.57 -16.31 9.71
C MET A 276 -22.51 -16.04 10.76
N HIS A 277 -22.96 -15.95 12.00
CA HIS A 277 -22.20 -15.66 13.22
C HIS A 277 -21.11 -16.69 13.58
N ASN A 278 -20.58 -17.51 12.65
CA ASN A 278 -19.56 -18.50 13.00
C ASN A 278 -18.64 -18.87 11.82
N LYS A 279 -17.35 -18.56 11.96
CA LYS A 279 -16.15 -19.25 11.39
C LYS A 279 -16.01 -19.44 9.86
N LEU A 280 -17.05 -19.24 9.06
CA LEU A 280 -17.02 -19.37 7.59
C LEU A 280 -16.69 -18.05 6.86
N SER A 281 -16.59 -16.93 7.59
CA SER A 281 -16.25 -15.60 7.03
C SER A 281 -14.85 -15.52 6.42
N LEU A 282 -13.92 -16.39 6.82
CA LEU A 282 -12.57 -16.47 6.25
C LEU A 282 -12.57 -16.95 4.79
N LEU A 283 -13.51 -17.83 4.41
CA LEU A 283 -13.62 -18.34 3.02
C LEU A 283 -14.11 -17.27 2.05
N TRP A 284 -14.95 -16.34 2.54
CA TRP A 284 -15.44 -15.19 1.77
C TRP A 284 -14.56 -13.94 1.92
N GLY A 285 -13.57 -13.99 2.81
CA GLY A 285 -12.64 -12.89 3.06
C GLY A 285 -11.86 -12.50 1.82
N GLY A 286 -11.51 -13.47 0.95
CA GLY A 286 -10.82 -13.19 -0.32
C GLY A 286 -11.66 -12.38 -1.31
N ASP A 287 -12.95 -12.68 -1.43
CA ASP A 287 -13.88 -11.95 -2.32
C ASP A 287 -14.18 -10.55 -1.77
N ALA A 288 -14.45 -10.46 -0.46
CA ALA A 288 -14.59 -9.19 0.24
C ALA A 288 -13.35 -8.31 0.06
N HIS A 289 -12.15 -8.89 0.19
CA HIS A 289 -10.87 -8.19 0.09
C HIS A 289 -10.54 -7.70 -1.32
N ASN A 290 -11.12 -8.30 -2.36
CA ASN A 290 -10.96 -7.84 -3.75
C ASN A 290 -12.10 -6.94 -4.23
N SER A 291 -13.19 -6.83 -3.47
CA SER A 291 -14.40 -6.09 -3.89
C SER A 291 -14.18 -4.57 -4.01
N TYR A 292 -13.16 -4.02 -3.35
CA TYR A 292 -12.86 -2.58 -3.33
C TYR A 292 -12.70 -1.97 -4.73
N TRP A 293 -12.08 -2.71 -5.66
CA TRP A 293 -11.81 -2.25 -7.03
C TRP A 293 -13.09 -1.92 -7.82
N ASN A 294 -14.20 -2.57 -7.48
CA ASN A 294 -15.49 -2.42 -8.16
C ASN A 294 -16.53 -1.67 -7.30
N SER A 295 -16.11 -1.09 -6.17
CA SER A 295 -17.02 -0.42 -5.26
C SER A 295 -17.34 1.00 -5.74
N LYS A 296 -18.64 1.27 -5.93
CA LYS A 296 -19.14 2.63 -6.21
C LYS A 296 -18.86 3.60 -5.06
N VAL A 297 -18.77 3.10 -3.83
CA VAL A 297 -18.41 3.92 -2.66
C VAL A 297 -16.96 4.36 -2.80
N VAL A 298 -16.05 3.42 -3.11
CA VAL A 298 -14.63 3.74 -3.36
C VAL A 298 -14.49 4.77 -4.47
N ALA A 299 -15.12 4.55 -5.62
CA ALA A 299 -15.03 5.49 -6.75
C ALA A 299 -15.54 6.90 -6.39
N ARG A 300 -16.68 7.01 -5.70
CA ARG A 300 -17.25 8.30 -5.29
C ARG A 300 -16.38 9.05 -4.28
N THR A 301 -15.88 8.35 -3.27
CA THR A 301 -14.99 8.99 -2.30
C THR A 301 -13.65 9.33 -2.92
N PHE A 302 -13.12 8.48 -3.80
CA PHE A 302 -11.88 8.77 -4.50
C PHE A 302 -12.02 10.04 -5.36
N ALA A 303 -13.12 10.20 -6.09
CA ALA A 303 -13.40 11.44 -6.82
C ALA A 303 -13.49 12.71 -5.96
N GLN A 304 -13.70 12.60 -4.64
CA GLN A 304 -13.66 13.76 -3.71
C GLN A 304 -12.25 14.12 -3.25
N GLY A 305 -11.29 13.20 -3.44
CA GLY A 305 -9.89 13.38 -3.07
C GLY A 305 -8.99 13.82 -4.22
N LEU A 306 -9.49 13.76 -5.47
CA LEU A 306 -8.96 14.40 -6.67
C LEU A 306 -9.48 15.84 -6.74
#